data_AF-A0A8X6TMZ1-F1
#
_entry.id   AF-A0A8X6TMZ1-F1
#
_cell.length_a   1.000
_cell.length_b   1.000
_cell.length_c   1.000
_cell.angle_alpha   90.00
_cell.angle_beta   90.00
_cell.angle_gamma   90.00
#
_symmetry.space_group_name_H-M   'P 1'
#
loop_
_entity.id
_entity.type
_entity.pdbx_description
1 polymer ?
#
loop_
_entity_poly.entity_id
_entity_poly.type
_entity_poly.pdbx_seq_one_letter_code
_entity_poly.pdbx_strand_id
1 'polypeptide(L)'
;MNVTEICCLDEVLKYLTNNGPVCECPLPCNSVHYNEKVSRALLPRTHPGKTSALKLNVFYASLERHVYEYRPKFDFPEFLSYLGNMLGLWLGLSLVAVFELFENLLLCAKYLAKSEFLCINQQAQKSTST
;
A
#
# COMPACT_ATOMS: atom_id res chain seq x y z
N MET A 1 16.58 -44.92 25.33
CA MET A 1 16.69 -44.54 23.91
C MET A 1 17.84 -45.35 23.33
N ASN A 2 17.57 -46.21 22.35
CA ASN A 2 18.48 -47.26 21.90
C ASN A 2 19.49 -46.70 20.88
N VAL A 3 20.77 -47.01 21.07
CA VAL A 3 21.92 -46.37 20.39
C VAL A 3 22.03 -46.76 18.91
N THR A 4 21.36 -47.83 18.48
CA THR A 4 21.51 -48.43 17.14
C THR A 4 20.66 -47.78 16.03
N GLU A 5 19.67 -46.94 16.34
CA GLU A 5 18.86 -46.24 15.32
C GLU A 5 19.47 -44.87 14.89
N ILE A 6 20.62 -44.50 15.46
CA ILE A 6 21.23 -43.17 15.29
C ILE A 6 22.28 -43.16 14.14
N CYS A 7 22.87 -44.30 13.79
CA CYS A 7 23.94 -44.36 12.79
C CYS A 7 23.50 -43.97 11.37
N CYS A 8 22.23 -44.19 11.00
CA CYS A 8 21.71 -43.78 9.69
C CYS A 8 21.33 -42.30 9.62
N LEU A 9 21.15 -41.62 10.77
CA LEU A 9 20.70 -40.23 10.81
C LEU A 9 21.82 -39.26 10.45
N ASP A 10 23.07 -39.54 10.85
CA ASP A 10 24.21 -38.65 10.61
C ASP A 10 24.52 -38.50 9.11
N GLU A 11 24.45 -39.57 8.34
CA GLU A 11 24.68 -39.54 6.89
C GLU A 11 23.57 -38.74 6.18
N VAL A 12 22.32 -38.96 6.57
CA VAL A 12 21.16 -38.22 6.05
C VAL A 12 21.24 -36.75 6.43
N LEU A 13 21.60 -36.42 7.67
CA LEU A 13 21.73 -35.03 8.12
C LEU A 13 22.88 -34.31 7.39
N LYS A 14 24.00 -34.99 7.17
CA LYS A 14 25.14 -34.46 6.40
C LYS A 14 24.76 -34.23 4.93
N TYR A 15 24.00 -35.15 4.34
CA TYR A 15 23.45 -34.97 3.00
C TYR A 15 22.51 -33.77 2.93
N LEU A 16 21.57 -33.63 3.87
CA LEU A 16 20.63 -32.50 3.93
C LEU A 16 21.32 -31.15 4.19
N THR A 17 22.41 -31.15 4.96
CA THR A 17 23.21 -29.94 5.22
C THR A 17 23.96 -29.49 3.98
N ASN A 18 24.50 -30.43 3.19
CA ASN A 18 25.27 -30.10 1.99
C ASN A 18 24.40 -29.79 0.76
N ASN A 19 23.27 -30.49 0.61
CA ASN A 19 22.44 -30.42 -0.60
C ASN A 19 21.16 -29.61 -0.39
N GLY A 20 20.93 -29.13 0.84
CA GLY A 20 19.68 -28.49 1.23
C GLY A 20 18.54 -29.50 1.41
N PRO A 21 17.43 -29.06 2.00
CA PRO A 21 16.25 -29.89 2.12
C PRO A 21 15.59 -30.09 0.74
N VAL A 22 15.09 -31.31 0.48
CA VAL A 22 14.38 -31.66 -0.77
C VAL A 22 12.96 -31.05 -0.82
N CYS A 23 12.53 -30.34 0.22
CA CYS A 23 11.19 -29.77 0.33
C CYS A 23 11.12 -28.29 -0.03
N GLU A 24 10.03 -27.89 -0.67
CA GLU A 24 9.65 -26.49 -0.87
C GLU A 24 9.21 -25.90 0.47
N CYS A 25 10.10 -25.16 1.12
CA CYS A 25 9.79 -24.42 2.35
C CYS A 25 9.46 -22.97 2.01
N PRO A 26 8.17 -22.61 1.85
CA PRO A 26 7.80 -21.21 1.67
C PRO A 26 8.15 -20.40 2.92
N LEU A 27 8.51 -19.13 2.72
CA LEU A 27 8.80 -18.24 3.84
C LEU A 27 7.52 -18.04 4.68
N PRO A 28 7.63 -18.14 6.02
CA PRO A 28 6.49 -17.88 6.89
C PRO A 28 6.12 -16.40 6.84
N CYS A 29 4.82 -16.09 6.86
CA CYS A 29 4.34 -14.70 6.91
C CYS A 29 4.74 -13.98 8.20
N ASN A 30 4.88 -14.75 9.29
CA ASN A 30 5.24 -14.23 10.61
C ASN A 30 6.51 -14.93 11.11
N SER A 31 7.53 -14.15 11.42
CA SER A 31 8.77 -14.63 12.03
C SER A 31 9.26 -13.64 13.07
N VAL A 32 9.76 -14.15 14.20
CA VAL A 32 10.40 -13.33 15.24
C VAL A 32 11.90 -13.59 15.19
N HIS A 33 12.67 -12.52 15.01
CA HIS A 33 14.13 -12.57 14.98
C HIS A 33 14.71 -11.82 16.18
N TYR A 34 15.69 -12.42 16.85
CA TYR A 34 16.39 -11.83 17.99
C TYR A 34 17.83 -11.52 17.59
N ASN A 35 18.21 -10.25 17.64
CA ASN A 35 19.60 -9.85 17.39
C ASN A 35 20.45 -10.10 18.63
N GLU A 36 21.37 -11.06 18.56
CA GLU A 36 22.25 -11.42 19.66
C GLU A 36 23.45 -10.48 19.79
N LYS A 37 23.81 -10.15 21.04
CA LYS A 37 25.06 -9.46 21.38
C LYS A 37 25.72 -10.22 22.52
N VAL A 38 26.95 -10.69 22.31
CA VAL A 38 27.65 -11.56 23.26
C VAL A 38 28.86 -10.85 23.85
N SER A 39 28.89 -10.73 25.18
CA SER A 39 30.02 -10.18 25.94
C SER A 39 30.49 -11.19 26.98
N ARG A 40 31.81 -11.24 27.23
CA ARG A 40 32.44 -12.19 28.16
C ARG A 40 33.29 -11.45 29.18
N ALA A 41 33.30 -11.94 30.41
CA ALA A 41 34.12 -11.41 31.50
C ALA A 41 34.75 -12.56 32.31
N LEU A 42 35.90 -12.30 32.92
CA LEU A 42 36.56 -13.27 33.79
C LEU A 42 35.73 -13.47 35.05
N LEU A 43 35.34 -14.70 35.33
CA LEU A 43 34.63 -15.03 36.55
C LEU A 43 35.63 -15.08 37.72
N PRO A 44 35.38 -14.36 38.84
CA PRO A 44 36.22 -14.45 40.03
C PRO A 44 36.26 -15.88 40.54
N ARG A 45 37.46 -16.37 40.90
CA ARG A 45 37.60 -17.72 41.46
C ARG A 45 37.11 -17.72 42.91
N THR A 46 35.87 -18.17 43.12
CA THR A 46 35.31 -18.21 44.48
C THR A 46 35.83 -19.39 45.31
N HIS A 47 36.41 -20.45 44.72
CA HIS A 47 37.03 -21.54 45.48
C HIS A 47 38.23 -22.21 44.77
N PRO A 48 39.32 -22.55 45.50
CA PRO A 48 40.48 -23.27 44.96
C PRO A 48 40.16 -24.77 44.81
N GLY A 49 39.38 -25.13 43.80
CA GLY A 49 39.04 -26.54 43.54
C GLY A 49 38.01 -26.79 42.44
N LYS A 50 37.27 -25.78 41.99
CA LYS A 50 36.38 -25.87 40.82
C LYS A 50 36.96 -25.03 39.68
N THR A 51 37.51 -25.71 38.67
CA THR A 51 38.18 -25.10 37.51
C THR A 51 37.23 -24.79 36.35
N SER A 52 35.97 -25.26 36.38
CA SER A 52 34.99 -25.08 35.30
C SER A 52 33.70 -24.43 35.82
N ALA A 53 33.74 -23.12 36.08
CA ALA A 53 32.53 -22.35 36.40
C ALA A 53 32.26 -21.35 35.26
N LEU A 54 31.06 -21.44 34.66
CA LEU A 54 30.57 -20.54 33.62
C LEU A 54 29.28 -19.88 34.11
N LYS A 55 29.22 -18.54 34.05
CA LYS A 55 28.01 -17.77 34.34
C LYS A 55 27.48 -17.18 33.04
N LEU A 56 26.28 -17.60 32.63
CA LEU A 56 25.58 -17.08 31.46
C LEU A 56 24.43 -16.18 31.92
N ASN A 57 24.43 -14.93 31.47
CA ASN A 57 23.33 -14.00 31.67
C ASN A 57 22.69 -13.70 30.31
N VAL A 58 21.43 -14.11 30.13
CA VAL A 58 20.63 -13.79 28.93
C VAL A 58 19.63 -12.72 29.31
N PHE A 59 19.71 -11.56 28.68
CA PHE A 59 18.82 -10.43 28.94
C PHE A 59 18.61 -9.61 27.66
N TYR A 60 17.49 -8.92 27.58
CA TYR A 60 17.23 -7.95 26.51
C TYR A 60 17.96 -6.64 26.81
N ALA A 61 18.71 -6.13 25.84
CA ALA A 61 19.44 -4.86 25.99
C ALA A 61 18.50 -3.65 26.07
N SER A 62 17.34 -3.71 25.39
CA SER A 62 16.27 -2.71 25.42
C SER A 62 14.92 -3.43 25.42
N LEU A 63 13.88 -2.78 25.95
CA LEU A 63 12.50 -3.28 25.93
C LEU A 63 11.80 -3.05 24.58
N GLU A 64 12.43 -2.29 23.69
CA GLU A 64 11.89 -1.97 22.37
C GLU A 64 11.87 -3.20 21.45
N ARG A 65 10.73 -3.41 20.77
CA ARG A 65 10.55 -4.44 19.75
C ARG A 65 10.39 -3.78 18.39
N HIS A 66 11.23 -4.16 17.42
CA HIS A 66 11.02 -3.80 16.02
C HIS A 66 10.03 -4.77 15.37
N VAL A 67 8.98 -4.23 14.76
CA VAL A 67 7.98 -4.99 14.00
C VAL A 67 8.03 -4.51 12.54
N TYR A 68 8.25 -5.44 11.62
CA TYR A 68 8.28 -5.17 10.19
C TYR A 68 7.04 -5.82 9.56
N GLU A 69 6.11 -4.99 9.05
CA GLU A 69 4.90 -5.46 8.37
C GLU A 69 4.98 -5.15 6.88
N TYR A 70 4.69 -6.15 6.04
CA TYR A 70 4.52 -5.96 4.61
C TYR A 70 3.05 -5.64 4.32
N ARG A 71 2.79 -4.41 3.88
CA ARG A 71 1.47 -3.96 3.44
C ARG A 71 1.45 -3.80 1.92
N PRO A 72 0.32 -4.08 1.25
CA PRO A 72 0.19 -3.76 -0.17
C PRO A 72 0.33 -2.24 -0.37
N LYS A 73 0.92 -1.84 -1.51
CA LYS A 73 1.13 -0.42 -1.83
C LYS A 73 -0.13 0.30 -2.32
N PHE A 74 -1.12 -0.46 -2.77
CA PHE A 74 -2.37 0.06 -3.33
C PHE A 74 -3.52 -0.84 -2.92
N ASP A 75 -4.46 -0.27 -2.19
CA ASP A 75 -5.77 -0.88 -1.94
C ASP A 75 -6.82 -0.37 -2.94
N PHE A 76 -7.87 -1.17 -3.15
CA PHE A 76 -8.97 -0.82 -4.05
C PHE A 76 -9.59 0.58 -3.80
N PRO A 77 -9.87 1.01 -2.55
CA PRO A 77 -10.33 2.37 -2.27
C PRO A 77 -9.34 3.47 -2.65
N GLU A 78 -8.02 3.24 -2.51
CA GLU A 78 -6.99 4.20 -2.89
C GLU A 78 -6.92 4.35 -4.41
N PHE A 79 -7.05 3.24 -5.13
CA PHE A 79 -7.15 3.22 -6.58
C PHE A 79 -8.38 4.01 -7.08
N LEU A 80 -9.56 3.76 -6.50
CA LEU A 80 -10.77 4.50 -6.85
C LEU A 80 -10.67 5.98 -6.51
N SER A 81 -9.99 6.34 -5.41
CA SER A 81 -9.77 7.73 -5.05
C SER A 81 -8.90 8.45 -6.08
N TYR A 82 -7.86 7.80 -6.58
CA TYR A 82 -7.00 8.38 -7.63
C TYR A 82 -7.75 8.58 -8.95
N LEU A 83 -8.51 7.58 -9.38
CA LEU A 83 -9.35 7.69 -10.58
C LEU A 83 -10.47 8.72 -10.41
N GLY A 84 -11.14 8.72 -9.27
CA GLY A 84 -12.22 9.65 -8.95
C GLY A 84 -11.74 11.10 -8.97
N ASN A 85 -10.52 11.36 -8.51
CA ASN A 85 -9.92 12.69 -8.59
C ASN A 85 -9.72 13.16 -10.04
N MET A 86 -9.16 12.31 -10.92
CA MET A 86 -8.98 12.67 -12.33
C MET A 86 -10.30 12.85 -13.06
N LEU A 87 -11.23 11.89 -12.91
CA LEU A 87 -12.54 11.94 -13.55
C LEU A 87 -13.38 13.10 -13.01
N GLY A 88 -13.31 13.39 -11.71
CA GLY A 88 -14.01 14.49 -11.07
C GLY A 88 -13.59 15.85 -11.64
N LEU A 89 -12.28 16.08 -11.84
CA LEU A 89 -11.78 17.31 -12.46
C LEU A 89 -12.23 17.46 -13.92
N TRP A 90 -12.16 16.38 -14.70
CA TRP A 90 -12.57 16.39 -16.11
C TRP A 90 -14.08 16.59 -16.28
N LEU A 91 -14.89 15.90 -15.49
CA LEU A 91 -16.34 16.04 -15.50
C LEU A 91 -16.78 17.40 -14.95
N GLY A 92 -16.10 17.91 -13.92
CA GLY A 92 -16.34 19.23 -13.37
C GLY A 92 -16.14 20.34 -14.41
N LEU A 93 -15.03 20.31 -15.14
CA LEU A 93 -14.77 21.26 -16.22
C LEU A 93 -15.77 21.12 -17.37
N SER A 94 -16.10 19.88 -17.74
CA SER A 94 -17.10 19.60 -18.78
C SER A 94 -18.48 20.16 -18.40
N LEU A 95 -18.87 20.08 -17.13
CA LEU A 95 -20.15 20.57 -16.64
C LEU A 95 -20.25 22.11 -16.73
N VAL A 96 -19.19 22.84 -16.37
CA VAL A 96 -19.15 24.31 -16.50
C VAL A 96 -19.33 24.73 -17.97
N ALA A 97 -18.61 24.07 -18.89
CA ALA A 97 -18.73 24.35 -20.32
C ALA A 97 -20.15 24.06 -20.87
N VAL A 98 -20.81 23.00 -20.39
CA VAL A 98 -22.20 22.70 -20.77
C VAL A 98 -23.17 23.76 -20.26
N PHE A 99 -22.96 24.30 -19.05
CA PHE A 99 -23.80 25.39 -18.54
C PHE A 99 -23.63 26.67 -19.35
N GLU A 100 -22.40 27.05 -19.71
CA GLU A 100 -22.15 28.20 -20.59
C GLU A 100 -22.83 28.03 -21.97
N LEU A 101 -22.79 26.82 -22.53
CA LEU A 101 -23.48 26.50 -23.78
C LEU A 101 -25.00 26.63 -23.63
N PHE A 102 -25.56 26.17 -22.52
CA PHE A 102 -26.99 26.26 -22.23
C PHE A 102 -27.45 27.71 -22.08
N GLU A 103 -26.70 28.55 -21.37
CA GLU A 103 -26.99 29.98 -21.25
C GLU A 103 -26.91 30.70 -22.59
N ASN A 104 -25.87 30.44 -23.39
CA ASN A 104 -25.74 30.97 -24.74
C ASN A 104 -26.89 30.53 -25.64
N LEU A 105 -27.33 29.27 -25.57
CA LEU A 105 -28.47 28.77 -26.33
C LEU A 105 -29.76 29.52 -25.96
N LEU A 106 -30.02 29.74 -24.66
CA LEU A 106 -31.18 30.50 -24.19
C LEU A 106 -31.13 31.97 -24.62
N LEU A 107 -29.95 32.60 -24.59
CA LEU A 107 -29.74 33.96 -25.08
C LEU A 107 -29.97 34.06 -26.58
N CYS A 108 -29.43 33.13 -27.37
CA CYS A 108 -29.66 33.04 -28.80
C CYS A 108 -31.15 32.82 -29.13
N ALA A 109 -31.84 31.92 -28.41
CA ALA A 109 -33.26 31.68 -28.61
C ALA A 109 -34.11 32.94 -28.33
N LYS A 110 -33.81 33.67 -27.24
CA LYS A 110 -34.46 34.95 -26.94
C LYS A 110 -34.14 36.03 -27.99
N TYR A 111 -32.92 36.09 -28.48
CA TYR A 111 -32.50 37.03 -29.51
C TYR A 111 -33.20 36.74 -30.85
N LEU A 112 -33.29 35.46 -31.24
CA LEU A 112 -34.01 35.02 -32.44
C LEU A 112 -35.51 35.33 -32.34
N ALA A 113 -36.15 35.01 -31.21
CA ALA A 113 -37.55 35.35 -30.97
C ALA A 113 -37.80 36.87 -31.02
N LYS A 114 -36.87 37.68 -30.50
CA LYS A 114 -36.91 39.14 -30.62
C LYS A 114 -36.70 39.63 -32.06
N SER A 115 -35.85 38.95 -32.83
CA SER A 115 -35.57 39.28 -34.23
C SER A 115 -36.76 38.93 -35.15
N GLU A 116 -37.44 37.81 -34.93
CA GLU A 116 -38.72 37.50 -35.59
C GLU A 116 -39.79 38.54 -35.23
N PHE A 117 -39.87 38.97 -33.96
CA PHE A 117 -40.82 40.00 -33.52
C PHE A 117 -40.52 41.40 -34.11
N LEU A 118 -39.24 41.75 -34.30
CA LEU A 118 -38.81 42.98 -34.98
C LEU A 118 -39.14 42.95 -36.48
N CYS A 119 -39.02 41.79 -37.13
CA CYS A 119 -39.34 41.62 -38.55
C CYS A 119 -40.87 41.70 -38.79
N ILE A 120 -41.69 41.12 -37.92
CA ILE A 120 -43.17 41.21 -37.98
C ILE A 120 -43.65 42.66 -37.81
N ASN A 121 -43.05 43.42 -36.88
CA ASN A 121 -43.40 44.84 -36.67
C ASN A 121 -42.96 45.75 -37.84
N GLN A 122 -41.87 45.44 -38.55
CA GLN A 122 -41.50 46.17 -39.77
C GLN A 122 -42.45 45.88 -40.95
N GLN A 123 -43.03 44.68 -41.03
CA GLN A 123 -44.02 44.37 -42.08
C GLN A 123 -45.37 45.04 -41.81
N ALA A 124 -45.80 45.15 -40.54
CA ALA A 124 -47.05 45.83 -40.16
C ALA A 124 -47.03 47.36 -40.42
N GLN A 125 -45.85 48.00 -40.42
CA GLN A 125 -45.72 49.43 -40.75
C GLN A 125 -45.70 49.70 -42.28
N LYS A 126 -45.45 48.69 -43.12
CA LYS A 126 -45.35 48.86 -44.58
C LYS A 126 -46.70 48.77 -45.31
N SER A 127 -47.76 48.24 -44.69
CA SER A 127 -49.10 48.09 -45.28
C SER A 127 -50.09 49.22 -44.99
N THR A 128 -49.74 50.17 -44.12
CA THR A 128 -50.62 51.31 -43.75
C THR A 128 -50.22 52.63 -44.43
N SER A 129 -49.22 52.57 -45.32
CA SER A 129 -48.78 53.66 -46.19
C SER A 129 -48.91 53.21 -47.65
N THR A 130 -50.12 52.86 -48.07
CA THR A 130 -50.53 52.84 -49.48
C THR A 130 -52.00 53.23 -49.55
#